data_AF-A0A1F7X7A3-F1
#
_entry.id   AF-A0A1F7X7A3-F1
#
_cell.length_a   1.000
_cell.length_b   1.000
_cell.length_c   1.000
_cell.angle_alpha   90.00
_cell.angle_beta   90.00
_cell.angle_gamma   90.00
#
_symmetry.space_group_name_H-M   'P 1'
#
loop_
_entity.id
_entity.type
_entity.pdbx_description
1 polymer ?
#
loop_
_entity_poly.entity_id
_entity_poly.type
_entity_poly.pdbx_seq_one_letter_code
_entity_poly.pdbx_strand_id
1 'polypeptide(L)'
;MKEKQIIENLRNLGNLEVLDENTKIKTLWHLQRLARTKPEPGRSWKVLFARRVFIPAICAFLLLFAGSWATVVVAEDTIPGDRLYPIKRLNENMKLILAIRPDAKAKIREQLIEKRFNELESVSEISNKSSSLKIQNLLAEIEKGLDKVLEETNRIDKPSQKQKLILNRYLMLIERKKLQLTKIKAKAESVQFEEQIGKIEKKFNQLEMNLRELQG
;
A
#
# COMPACT_ATOMS: atom_id res chain seq x y z
N MET A 1 52.48 -36.09 -37.01
CA MET A 1 52.31 -37.55 -37.27
C MET A 1 50.86 -38.00 -37.44
N LYS A 2 49.88 -37.44 -36.71
CA LYS A 2 48.47 -37.91 -36.76
C LYS A 2 47.71 -37.59 -38.06
N GLU A 3 48.04 -36.49 -38.75
CA GLU A 3 47.33 -36.10 -39.98
C GLU A 3 47.60 -37.00 -41.18
N LYS A 4 48.83 -37.53 -41.33
CA LYS A 4 49.16 -38.47 -42.42
C LYS A 4 48.40 -39.79 -42.28
N GLN A 5 48.24 -40.29 -41.05
CA GLN A 5 47.45 -41.48 -40.76
C GLN A 5 45.96 -41.28 -41.05
N ILE A 6 45.43 -40.08 -40.78
CA ILE A 6 44.02 -39.76 -41.07
C ILE A 6 43.80 -39.72 -42.59
N ILE A 7 44.71 -39.11 -43.35
CA ILE A 7 44.59 -39.02 -44.82
C ILE A 7 44.78 -40.40 -45.48
N GLU A 8 45.66 -41.25 -44.94
CA GLU A 8 45.84 -42.63 -45.39
C GLU A 8 44.60 -43.50 -45.09
N ASN A 9 44.01 -43.35 -43.90
CA ASN A 9 42.75 -44.02 -43.54
C ASN A 9 41.56 -43.54 -44.40
N LEU A 10 41.50 -42.26 -44.75
CA LEU A 10 40.46 -41.72 -45.64
C LEU A 10 40.63 -42.17 -47.09
N ARG A 11 41.88 -42.37 -47.54
CA ARG A 11 42.19 -42.95 -48.87
C ARG A 11 41.76 -44.41 -48.97
N ASN A 12 41.88 -45.18 -47.87
CA ASN A 12 41.40 -46.56 -47.79
C ASN A 12 39.86 -46.68 -47.74
N LEU A 13 39.14 -45.61 -47.39
CA LEU A 13 37.67 -45.57 -47.43
C LEU A 13 37.10 -45.29 -48.83
N GLY A 14 37.93 -44.79 -49.76
CA GLY A 14 37.54 -44.51 -51.15
C GLY A 14 37.36 -45.75 -52.03
N ASN A 15 37.76 -46.93 -51.55
CA ASN A 15 37.62 -48.22 -52.23
C ASN A 15 36.57 -49.14 -51.57
N LEU A 16 35.56 -48.58 -50.89
CA LEU A 16 34.35 -49.32 -50.51
C LEU A 16 33.42 -49.39 -51.74
N GLU A 17 33.88 -50.13 -52.74
CA GLU A 17 33.05 -50.62 -53.82
C GLU A 17 31.96 -51.53 -53.21
N VAL A 18 30.71 -51.15 -53.49
CA VAL A 18 29.51 -51.98 -53.31
C VAL A 18 29.20 -52.38 -51.86
N LEU A 19 28.65 -51.45 -51.08
CA LEU A 19 27.81 -51.82 -49.93
C LEU A 19 26.63 -52.67 -50.43
N ASP A 20 26.71 -53.97 -50.14
CA ASP A 20 25.69 -54.98 -50.40
C ASP A 20 24.30 -54.47 -49.97
N GLU A 21 23.30 -54.74 -50.81
CA GLU A 21 21.94 -54.19 -50.72
C GLU A 21 21.30 -54.54 -49.36
N ASN A 22 21.65 -55.69 -48.80
CA ASN A 22 21.22 -56.11 -47.45
C ASN A 22 21.81 -55.24 -46.33
N THR A 23 23.03 -54.71 -46.48
CA THR A 23 23.65 -53.81 -45.50
C THR A 23 23.02 -52.42 -45.53
N LYS A 24 22.62 -51.94 -46.71
CA LYS A 24 21.83 -50.70 -46.85
C LYS A 24 20.47 -50.85 -46.18
N ILE A 25 19.78 -51.97 -46.38
CA ILE A 25 18.47 -52.22 -45.75
C ILE A 25 18.61 -52.29 -44.23
N LYS A 26 19.66 -52.94 -43.71
CA LYS A 26 19.90 -53.07 -42.26
C LYS A 26 20.25 -51.73 -41.61
N THR A 27 21.07 -50.91 -42.26
CA THR A 27 21.43 -49.57 -41.77
C THR A 27 20.26 -48.59 -41.86
N LEU A 28 19.42 -48.69 -42.89
CA LEU A 28 18.16 -47.93 -43.00
C LEU A 28 17.18 -48.29 -41.88
N TRP A 29 17.06 -49.55 -41.49
CA TRP A 29 16.26 -49.97 -40.33
C TRP A 29 16.76 -49.36 -39.00
N HIS A 30 18.07 -49.24 -38.82
CA HIS A 30 18.65 -48.62 -37.63
C HIS A 30 18.44 -47.10 -37.59
N LEU A 31 18.54 -46.42 -38.73
CA LEU A 31 18.30 -44.97 -38.83
C LEU A 31 16.81 -44.62 -38.65
N GLN A 32 15.91 -45.45 -39.16
CA GLN A 32 14.47 -45.24 -39.01
C GLN A 32 13.99 -45.43 -37.56
N ARG A 33 14.73 -46.21 -36.75
CA ARG A 33 14.49 -46.36 -35.30
C ARG A 33 14.91 -45.11 -34.52
N LEU A 34 15.97 -44.41 -34.93
CA LEU A 34 16.40 -43.16 -34.31
C LEU A 34 15.50 -41.97 -34.70
N ALA A 35 14.91 -41.99 -35.90
CA ALA A 35 14.02 -40.93 -36.37
C ALA A 35 12.58 -40.98 -35.83
N ARG A 36 12.20 -42.04 -35.07
CA ARG A 36 10.85 -42.21 -34.51
C ARG A 36 10.75 -42.03 -32.99
N THR A 37 11.82 -41.71 -32.29
CA THR A 37 11.72 -41.30 -30.89
C THR A 37 11.27 -39.84 -30.85
N LYS A 38 9.95 -39.61 -30.79
CA LYS A 38 9.41 -38.33 -30.30
C LYS A 38 10.08 -38.05 -28.96
N PRO A 39 10.65 -36.86 -28.71
CA PRO A 39 11.17 -36.55 -27.39
C PRO A 39 9.98 -36.63 -26.45
N GLU A 40 9.96 -37.63 -25.55
CA GLU A 40 8.98 -37.63 -24.49
C GLU A 40 9.14 -36.30 -23.74
N PRO A 41 8.06 -35.56 -23.45
CA PRO A 41 8.16 -34.35 -22.66
C PRO A 41 8.70 -34.79 -21.31
N GLY A 42 10.00 -34.62 -21.12
CA GLY A 42 10.71 -34.98 -19.90
C GLY A 42 9.95 -34.32 -18.78
N ARG A 43 9.24 -35.14 -17.99
CA ARG A 43 8.47 -34.70 -16.83
C ARG A 43 9.49 -34.28 -15.79
N SER A 44 10.02 -33.07 -16.00
CA SER A 44 11.12 -32.50 -15.24
C SER A 44 10.67 -32.51 -13.80
N TRP A 45 11.33 -33.32 -12.97
CA TRP A 45 11.02 -33.43 -11.55
C TRP A 45 10.95 -32.04 -10.89
N LYS A 46 11.68 -31.06 -11.40
CA LYS A 46 11.62 -29.64 -11.00
C LYS A 46 10.24 -29.01 -11.18
N VAL A 47 9.49 -29.36 -12.24
CA VAL A 47 8.14 -28.83 -12.49
C VAL A 47 7.10 -29.50 -11.58
N LEU A 48 7.26 -30.79 -11.30
CA LEU A 48 6.41 -31.50 -10.33
C LEU A 48 6.69 -31.05 -8.89
N PHE A 49 7.96 -30.81 -8.53
CA PHE A 49 8.38 -30.32 -7.22
C PHE A 49 7.96 -28.86 -7.02
N ALA A 50 8.16 -28.01 -8.03
CA ALA A 50 7.67 -26.63 -8.01
C ALA A 50 6.15 -26.61 -7.81
N ARG A 51 5.37 -27.39 -8.57
CA ARG A 51 3.90 -27.41 -8.43
C ARG A 51 3.41 -27.97 -7.09
N ARG A 52 4.11 -28.97 -6.50
CA ARG A 52 3.76 -29.55 -5.20
C ARG A 52 4.12 -28.68 -3.99
N VAL A 53 5.08 -27.76 -4.13
CA VAL A 53 5.54 -26.92 -3.01
C VAL A 53 5.08 -25.46 -3.17
N PHE A 54 5.11 -24.89 -4.38
CA PHE A 54 4.69 -23.50 -4.60
C PHE A 54 3.19 -23.30 -4.40
N ILE A 55 2.35 -24.22 -4.86
CA ILE A 55 0.89 -24.08 -4.71
C ILE A 55 0.49 -24.05 -3.23
N PRO A 56 0.88 -25.02 -2.38
CA PRO A 56 0.55 -24.94 -0.95
C PRO A 56 1.27 -23.79 -0.25
N ALA A 57 2.46 -23.38 -0.69
CA ALA A 57 3.13 -22.19 -0.12
C ALA A 57 2.39 -20.89 -0.45
N ILE A 58 1.90 -20.72 -1.68
CA ILE A 58 1.07 -19.57 -2.08
C ILE A 58 -0.28 -19.63 -1.36
N CYS A 59 -0.91 -20.80 -1.24
CA CYS A 59 -2.14 -20.94 -0.48
C CYS A 59 -1.94 -20.64 1.01
N ALA A 60 -0.84 -21.10 1.61
CA ALA A 60 -0.49 -20.80 2.99
C ALA A 60 -0.21 -19.30 3.18
N PHE A 61 0.51 -18.69 2.24
CA PHE A 61 0.72 -17.24 2.20
C PHE A 61 -0.62 -16.50 2.10
N LEU A 62 -1.47 -16.85 1.14
CA LEU A 62 -2.79 -16.25 0.98
C LEU A 62 -3.68 -16.48 2.20
N LEU A 63 -3.62 -17.62 2.89
CA LEU A 63 -4.38 -17.89 4.12
C LEU A 63 -3.86 -17.05 5.31
N LEU A 64 -2.54 -16.94 5.47
CA LEU A 64 -1.91 -16.08 6.48
C LEU A 64 -2.27 -14.61 6.26
N PHE A 65 -2.31 -14.16 5.00
CA PHE A 65 -2.65 -12.78 4.65
C PHE A 65 -4.16 -12.52 4.54
N ALA A 66 -4.99 -13.52 4.24
CA ALA A 66 -6.46 -13.40 4.23
C ALA A 66 -7.00 -13.14 5.65
N GLY A 67 -6.43 -13.80 6.67
CA GLY A 67 -6.72 -13.48 8.07
C GLY A 67 -6.25 -12.07 8.48
N SER A 68 -5.13 -11.63 7.91
CA SER A 68 -4.60 -10.27 8.13
C SER A 68 -5.49 -9.19 7.50
N TRP A 69 -6.11 -9.46 6.33
CA TRP A 69 -7.00 -8.51 5.66
C TRP A 69 -8.29 -8.24 6.46
N ALA A 70 -8.85 -9.28 7.10
CA ALA A 70 -10.00 -9.12 7.99
C ALA A 70 -9.67 -8.19 9.18
N THR A 71 -8.43 -8.24 9.68
CA THR A 71 -7.99 -7.38 10.78
C THR A 71 -7.86 -5.91 10.34
N VAL A 72 -7.47 -5.66 9.08
CA VAL A 72 -7.37 -4.29 8.52
C VAL A 72 -8.74 -3.66 8.36
N VAL A 73 -9.76 -4.42 7.94
CA VAL A 73 -11.14 -3.91 7.81
C VAL A 73 -11.71 -3.55 9.17
N VAL A 74 -11.53 -4.41 10.18
CA VAL A 74 -11.98 -4.13 11.55
C VAL A 74 -11.22 -2.96 12.19
N ALA A 75 -9.95 -2.75 11.82
CA ALA A 75 -9.18 -1.63 12.31
C ALA A 75 -9.73 -0.26 11.86
N GLU A 76 -10.47 -0.16 10.75
CA GLU A 76 -10.97 1.14 10.26
C GLU A 76 -11.97 1.79 11.22
N ASP A 77 -12.78 0.98 11.91
CA ASP A 77 -13.81 1.44 12.85
C ASP A 77 -13.29 1.62 14.29
N THR A 78 -11.98 1.42 14.51
CA THR A 78 -11.40 1.56 15.85
C THR A 78 -11.24 3.01 16.29
N ILE A 79 -11.46 3.24 17.59
CA ILE A 79 -11.20 4.52 18.28
C ILE A 79 -9.94 4.43 19.14
N PRO A 80 -9.36 5.57 19.57
CA PRO A 80 -8.20 5.56 20.45
C PRO A 80 -8.41 4.70 21.70
N GLY A 81 -7.41 3.88 22.01
CA GLY A 81 -7.45 2.91 23.11
C GLY A 81 -7.96 1.52 22.73
N ASP A 82 -8.49 1.33 21.52
CA ASP A 82 -8.81 0.00 21.01
C ASP A 82 -7.56 -0.77 20.60
N ARG A 83 -7.60 -2.10 20.70
CA ARG A 83 -6.44 -2.97 20.43
C ARG A 83 -5.86 -2.82 19.03
N LEU A 84 -6.72 -2.61 18.03
CA LEU A 84 -6.31 -2.52 16.62
C LEU A 84 -6.12 -1.07 16.14
N TYR A 85 -6.29 -0.08 17.02
CA TYR A 85 -6.05 1.33 16.68
C TYR A 85 -4.62 1.60 16.17
N PRO A 86 -3.54 0.99 16.72
CA PRO A 86 -2.21 1.13 16.16
C PRO A 86 -2.10 0.70 14.68
N ILE A 87 -2.89 -0.30 14.26
CA ILE A 87 -2.92 -0.78 12.87
C ILE A 87 -3.61 0.24 11.97
N LYS A 88 -4.72 0.84 12.43
CA LYS A 88 -5.37 1.97 11.75
C LYS A 88 -4.37 3.10 11.49
N ARG A 89 -3.59 3.46 12.51
CA ARG A 89 -2.55 4.50 12.41
C ARG A 89 -1.47 4.15 11.40
N LEU A 90 -1.00 2.90 11.38
CA LEU A 90 -0.03 2.46 10.39
C LEU A 90 -0.57 2.64 8.97
N ASN A 91 -1.80 2.21 8.72
CA ASN A 91 -2.45 2.33 7.41
C ASN A 91 -2.57 3.80 6.95
N GLU A 92 -2.98 4.70 7.85
CA GLU A 92 -3.09 6.13 7.56
C GLU A 92 -1.73 6.80 7.28
N ASN A 93 -0.70 6.44 8.05
CA ASN A 93 0.65 6.92 7.82
C ASN A 93 1.19 6.44 6.46
N MET A 94 0.93 5.19 6.10
CA MET A 94 1.29 4.67 4.78
C MET A 94 0.61 5.45 3.66
N LYS A 95 -0.67 5.79 3.80
CA LYS A 95 -1.37 6.66 2.83
C LYS A 95 -0.68 8.02 2.67
N LEU A 96 -0.23 8.64 3.77
CA LEU A 96 0.50 9.91 3.72
C LEU A 96 1.89 9.80 3.09
N ILE A 97 2.63 8.71 3.36
CA ILE A 97 3.97 8.46 2.80
C ILE A 97 3.89 8.19 1.30
N LEU A 98 2.91 7.38 0.88
CA LEU A 98 2.70 6.99 -0.52
C LEU A 98 2.11 8.12 -1.37
N ALA A 99 1.46 9.12 -0.77
CA ALA A 99 0.98 10.28 -1.48
C ALA A 99 2.14 11.17 -1.90
N ILE A 100 2.58 11.08 -3.15
CA ILE A 100 3.73 11.87 -3.66
C ILE A 100 3.37 13.35 -3.80
N ARG A 101 2.17 13.65 -4.31
CA ARG A 101 1.79 15.02 -4.68
C ARG A 101 1.32 15.85 -3.49
N PRO A 102 1.68 17.15 -3.41
CA PRO A 102 1.23 18.03 -2.31
C PRO A 102 -0.28 18.11 -2.16
N ASP A 103 -1.02 18.18 -3.28
CA ASP A 103 -2.49 18.23 -3.29
C ASP A 103 -3.13 16.94 -2.76
N ALA A 104 -2.51 15.79 -3.06
CA ALA A 104 -2.95 14.49 -2.53
C ALA A 104 -2.68 14.36 -1.03
N LYS A 105 -1.49 14.78 -0.56
CA LYS A 105 -1.17 14.81 0.88
C LYS A 105 -2.13 15.70 1.65
N ALA A 106 -2.40 16.91 1.14
CA ALA A 106 -3.33 17.84 1.75
C ALA A 106 -4.74 17.24 1.84
N LYS A 107 -5.24 16.58 0.79
CA LYS A 107 -6.54 15.89 0.85
C LYS A 107 -6.57 14.75 1.89
N ILE A 108 -5.50 13.96 2.00
CA ILE A 108 -5.46 12.89 3.02
C ILE A 108 -5.44 13.49 4.42
N ARG A 109 -4.68 14.56 4.67
CA ARG A 109 -4.69 15.25 5.97
C ARG A 109 -6.08 15.77 6.34
N GLU A 110 -6.77 16.39 5.39
CA GLU A 110 -8.15 16.87 5.54
C GLU A 110 -9.05 15.73 6.06
N GLN A 111 -9.02 14.58 5.39
CA GLN A 111 -9.79 13.40 5.77
C GLN A 111 -9.40 12.86 7.14
N LEU A 112 -8.11 12.87 7.49
CA LEU A 112 -7.65 12.41 8.80
C LEU A 112 -8.12 13.34 9.92
N ILE A 113 -8.04 14.65 9.73
CA ILE A 113 -8.55 15.64 10.70
C ILE A 113 -10.06 15.44 10.89
N GLU A 114 -10.82 15.30 9.79
CA GLU A 114 -12.25 15.01 9.84
C GLU A 114 -12.55 13.74 10.65
N LYS A 115 -11.81 12.65 10.39
CA LYS A 115 -11.93 11.40 11.14
C LYS A 115 -11.67 11.61 12.64
N ARG A 116 -10.63 12.37 13.03
CA ARG A 116 -10.36 12.64 14.46
C ARG A 116 -11.49 13.41 15.14
N PHE A 117 -12.12 14.35 14.44
CA PHE A 117 -13.31 15.03 14.97
C PHE A 117 -14.49 14.09 15.16
N ASN A 118 -14.74 13.17 14.22
CA ASN A 118 -15.82 12.20 14.36
C ASN A 118 -15.55 11.23 15.52
N GLU A 119 -14.30 10.79 15.69
CA GLU A 119 -13.91 9.96 16.84
C GLU A 119 -14.03 10.73 18.16
N LEU A 120 -13.72 12.03 18.16
CA LEU A 120 -13.89 12.89 19.32
C LEU A 120 -15.36 12.98 19.73
N GLU A 121 -16.26 13.13 18.77
CA GLU A 121 -17.71 13.12 18.98
C GLU A 121 -18.15 11.77 19.60
N SER A 122 -17.78 10.65 19.00
CA SER A 122 -18.12 9.31 19.52
C SER A 122 -17.58 9.05 20.93
N VAL A 123 -16.35 9.49 21.23
CA VAL A 123 -15.76 9.33 22.57
C VAL A 123 -16.43 10.27 23.59
N SER A 124 -16.85 11.47 23.18
CA SER A 124 -17.56 12.43 24.04
C SER A 124 -18.99 12.00 24.39
N GLU A 125 -19.56 11.03 23.66
CA GLU A 125 -20.83 10.40 24.00
C GLU A 125 -20.70 9.35 25.12
N ILE A 126 -19.51 8.79 25.29
CA ILE A 126 -19.22 7.74 26.26
C ILE A 126 -18.70 8.38 27.56
N SER A 127 -19.57 8.51 28.58
CA SER A 127 -19.19 9.10 29.87
C SER A 127 -18.43 8.11 30.76
N ASN A 128 -17.09 8.12 30.68
CA ASN A 128 -16.24 7.46 31.68
C ASN A 128 -14.86 8.15 31.80
N LYS A 129 -14.12 7.86 32.88
CA LYS A 129 -12.80 8.45 33.16
C LYS A 129 -11.73 8.10 32.10
N SER A 130 -11.86 6.95 31.43
CA SER A 130 -10.97 6.55 30.33
C SER A 130 -11.17 7.42 29.08
N SER A 131 -12.39 7.92 28.85
CA SER A 131 -12.71 8.83 27.75
C SER A 131 -11.97 10.17 27.84
N SER A 132 -11.64 10.66 29.04
CA SER A 132 -10.89 11.92 29.21
C SER A 132 -9.51 11.87 28.56
N LEU A 133 -8.73 10.80 28.80
CA LEU A 133 -7.41 10.64 28.18
C LEU A 133 -7.50 10.45 26.66
N LYS A 134 -8.54 9.74 26.19
CA LYS A 134 -8.79 9.56 24.76
C LYS A 134 -9.13 10.89 24.07
N ILE A 135 -9.96 11.72 24.70
CA ILE A 135 -10.32 13.07 24.25
C ILE A 135 -9.08 13.95 24.15
N GLN A 136 -8.20 13.96 25.15
CA GLN A 136 -6.95 14.74 25.12
C GLN A 136 -6.06 14.34 23.95
N ASN A 137 -5.89 13.03 23.73
CA ASN A 137 -5.09 12.54 22.61
C ASN A 137 -5.69 12.96 21.26
N LEU A 138 -7.01 12.87 21.10
CA LEU A 138 -7.70 13.31 19.87
C LEU A 138 -7.56 14.81 19.63
N LEU A 139 -7.72 15.63 20.66
CA LEU A 139 -7.55 17.09 20.57
C LEU A 139 -6.10 17.45 20.19
N ALA A 140 -5.10 16.83 20.81
CA ALA A 140 -3.70 17.04 20.47
C ALA A 140 -3.37 16.62 19.02
N GLU A 141 -4.00 15.54 18.53
CA GLU A 141 -3.83 15.09 17.16
C GLU A 141 -4.47 16.03 16.14
N ILE A 142 -5.66 16.54 16.44
CA ILE A 142 -6.33 17.58 15.64
C ILE A 142 -5.44 18.82 15.58
N GLU A 143 -4.95 19.27 16.75
CA GLU A 143 -4.06 20.42 16.86
C GLU A 143 -2.82 20.25 15.95
N LYS A 144 -2.14 19.11 16.05
CA LYS A 144 -0.97 18.79 15.22
C LYS A 144 -1.29 18.68 13.73
N GLY A 145 -2.49 18.18 13.39
CA GLY A 145 -2.98 18.14 12.02
C GLY A 145 -3.13 19.54 11.45
N LEU A 146 -3.73 20.45 12.21
CA LEU A 146 -3.94 21.85 11.84
C LEU A 146 -2.61 22.62 11.72
N ASP A 147 -1.63 22.35 12.59
CA ASP A 147 -0.29 22.96 12.46
C ASP A 147 0.36 22.67 11.11
N LYS A 148 0.26 21.42 10.65
CA LYS A 148 0.81 21.03 9.36
C LYS A 148 0.06 21.70 8.20
N VAL A 149 -1.25 21.86 8.33
CA VAL A 149 -2.06 22.56 7.32
C VAL A 149 -1.71 24.05 7.30
N LEU A 150 -1.53 24.69 8.47
CA LEU A 150 -1.06 26.07 8.57
C LEU A 150 0.31 26.25 7.92
N GLU A 151 1.26 25.37 8.23
CA GLU A 151 2.60 25.38 7.62
C GLU A 151 2.53 25.22 6.10
N GLU A 152 1.71 24.29 5.60
CA GLU A 152 1.51 24.07 4.17
C GLU A 152 0.82 25.27 3.50
N THR A 153 -0.13 25.92 4.17
CA THR A 153 -0.86 27.09 3.66
C THR A 153 0.05 28.32 3.59
N ASN A 154 0.90 28.55 4.60
CA ASN A 154 1.84 29.66 4.64
C ASN A 154 2.94 29.58 3.58
N ARG A 155 3.16 28.40 2.99
CA ARG A 155 4.13 28.20 1.90
C ARG A 155 3.54 28.46 0.52
N ILE A 156 2.25 28.76 0.40
CA ILE A 156 1.57 28.96 -0.87
C ILE A 156 1.42 30.46 -1.10
N ASP A 157 2.19 31.04 -2.01
CA ASP A 157 2.02 32.45 -2.41
C ASP A 157 0.84 32.66 -3.38
N LYS A 158 0.64 31.73 -4.33
CA LYS A 158 -0.42 31.79 -5.35
C LYS A 158 -1.02 30.41 -5.58
N PRO A 159 -2.21 30.11 -5.02
CA PRO A 159 -2.79 28.78 -5.14
C PRO A 159 -3.32 28.53 -6.56
N SER A 160 -2.92 27.39 -7.14
CA SER A 160 -3.56 26.81 -8.32
C SER A 160 -5.04 26.53 -8.07
N GLN A 161 -5.85 26.37 -9.12
CA GLN A 161 -7.28 26.04 -9.01
C GLN A 161 -7.54 24.79 -8.13
N LYS A 162 -6.71 23.75 -8.26
CA LYS A 162 -6.81 22.54 -7.43
C LYS A 162 -6.50 22.82 -5.96
N GLN A 163 -5.55 23.69 -5.67
CA GLN A 163 -5.27 24.13 -4.31
C GLN A 163 -6.44 24.94 -3.77
N LYS A 164 -6.99 25.92 -4.53
CA LYS A 164 -8.18 26.68 -4.11
C LYS A 164 -9.35 25.78 -3.71
N LEU A 165 -9.59 24.69 -4.44
CA LEU A 165 -10.61 23.69 -4.06
C LEU A 165 -10.31 23.00 -2.74
N ILE A 166 -9.05 22.64 -2.48
CA ILE A 166 -8.63 22.05 -1.20
C ILE A 166 -8.80 23.07 -0.07
N LEU A 167 -8.37 24.31 -0.28
CA LEU A 167 -8.52 25.42 0.67
C LEU A 167 -10.00 25.65 1.04
N ASN A 168 -10.90 25.64 0.06
CA ASN A 168 -12.35 25.73 0.29
C ASN A 168 -12.90 24.57 1.11
N ARG A 169 -12.44 23.34 0.86
CA ARG A 169 -12.87 22.20 1.68
C ARG A 169 -12.38 22.31 3.11
N TYR A 170 -11.16 22.79 3.33
CA TYR A 170 -10.67 23.09 4.67
C TYR A 170 -11.54 24.14 5.36
N LEU A 171 -11.89 25.25 4.69
CA LEU A 171 -12.82 26.24 5.25
C LEU A 171 -14.15 25.61 5.68
N MET A 172 -14.79 24.84 4.79
CA MET A 172 -16.06 24.16 5.10
C MET A 172 -15.93 23.14 6.24
N LEU A 173 -14.79 22.46 6.36
CA LEU A 173 -14.53 21.53 7.46
C LEU A 173 -14.40 22.30 8.77
N ILE A 174 -13.58 23.36 8.79
CA ILE A 174 -13.34 24.20 9.96
C ILE A 174 -14.67 24.76 10.48
N GLU A 175 -15.48 25.37 9.61
CA GLU A 175 -16.78 25.95 9.99
C GLU A 175 -17.71 24.91 10.60
N ARG A 176 -17.85 23.73 9.97
CA ARG A 176 -18.67 22.63 10.50
C ARG A 176 -18.17 22.13 11.85
N LYS A 177 -16.86 22.02 12.02
CA LYS A 177 -16.25 21.45 13.23
C LYS A 177 -16.18 22.44 14.39
N LYS A 178 -16.15 23.76 14.15
CA LYS A 178 -16.31 24.78 15.21
C LYS A 178 -17.63 24.58 15.99
N LEU A 179 -18.74 24.32 15.29
CA LEU A 179 -20.04 24.04 15.91
C LEU A 179 -20.07 22.73 16.73
N GLN A 180 -19.23 21.76 16.38
CA GLN A 180 -19.11 20.53 17.16
C GLN A 180 -18.25 20.73 18.41
N LEU A 181 -17.16 21.49 18.29
CA LEU A 181 -16.30 21.83 19.43
C LEU A 181 -17.05 22.60 20.51
N THR A 182 -17.94 23.52 20.14
CA THR A 182 -18.77 24.25 21.12
C THR A 182 -19.72 23.32 21.86
N LYS A 183 -20.31 22.33 21.19
CA LYS A 183 -21.15 21.30 21.82
C LYS A 183 -20.35 20.41 22.77
N ILE A 184 -19.16 19.97 22.34
CA ILE A 184 -18.26 19.16 23.18
C ILE A 184 -17.80 19.97 24.40
N LYS A 185 -17.46 21.25 24.21
CA LYS A 185 -17.09 22.18 25.29
C LYS A 185 -18.23 22.32 26.31
N ALA A 186 -19.46 22.53 25.85
CA ALA A 186 -20.64 22.63 26.71
C ALA A 186 -20.93 21.33 27.48
N LYS A 187 -20.70 20.17 26.85
CA LYS A 187 -20.95 18.86 27.44
C LYS A 187 -19.83 18.38 28.36
N ALA A 188 -18.60 18.84 28.14
CA ALA A 188 -17.45 18.28 28.83
C ALA A 188 -17.30 18.75 30.28
N GLU A 189 -17.99 19.81 30.73
CA GLU A 189 -18.00 20.36 32.12
C GLU A 189 -16.63 20.39 32.85
N SER A 190 -15.52 20.27 32.14
CA SER A 190 -14.20 20.10 32.70
C SER A 190 -13.29 21.15 32.11
N VAL A 191 -12.87 22.07 32.98
CA VAL A 191 -11.82 23.09 32.77
C VAL A 191 -10.57 22.50 32.10
N GLN A 192 -10.36 21.19 32.21
CA GLN A 192 -9.25 20.44 31.66
C GLN A 192 -9.12 20.48 30.12
N PHE A 193 -10.20 20.69 29.35
CA PHE A 193 -10.13 20.74 27.87
C PHE A 193 -10.28 22.14 27.27
N GLU A 194 -10.69 23.13 28.08
CA GLU A 194 -10.86 24.54 27.66
C GLU A 194 -9.61 25.07 26.95
N GLU A 195 -8.42 24.79 27.49
CA GLU A 195 -7.16 25.27 26.94
C GLU A 195 -6.86 24.67 25.56
N GLN A 196 -7.02 23.35 25.40
CA GLN A 196 -6.75 22.66 24.14
C GLN A 196 -7.76 23.05 23.05
N ILE A 197 -9.04 23.13 23.42
CA ILE A 197 -10.10 23.59 22.52
C ILE A 197 -9.81 25.04 22.10
N GLY A 198 -9.42 25.91 23.04
CA GLY A 198 -9.04 27.29 22.73
C GLY A 198 -7.82 27.41 21.80
N LYS A 199 -6.82 26.52 21.92
CA LYS A 199 -5.70 26.45 20.97
C LYS A 199 -6.18 26.07 19.56
N ILE A 200 -7.05 25.07 19.46
CA ILE A 200 -7.63 24.62 18.18
C ILE A 200 -8.47 25.75 17.56
N GLU A 201 -9.29 26.44 18.33
CA GLU A 201 -10.09 27.58 17.87
C GLU A 201 -9.21 28.73 17.35
N LYS A 202 -8.13 29.07 18.06
CA LYS A 202 -7.16 30.07 17.60
C LYS A 202 -6.53 29.67 16.26
N LYS A 203 -6.11 28.40 16.13
CA LYS A 203 -5.54 27.88 14.87
C LYS A 203 -6.56 27.87 13.74
N PHE A 204 -7.82 27.57 14.04
CA PHE A 204 -8.90 27.67 13.07
C PHE A 204 -9.11 29.10 12.58
N ASN A 205 -9.10 30.08 13.48
CA ASN A 205 -9.24 31.49 13.09
C ASN A 205 -8.05 31.96 12.26
N GLN A 206 -6.83 31.56 12.63
CA GLN A 206 -5.63 31.86 11.85
C GLN A 206 -5.69 31.21 10.45
N LEU A 207 -6.10 29.95 10.39
CA LEU A 207 -6.22 29.24 9.12
C LEU A 207 -7.30 29.89 8.25
N GLU A 208 -8.44 30.27 8.83
CA GLU A 208 -9.50 30.99 8.13
C GLU A 208 -9.03 32.33 7.54
N MET A 209 -8.24 33.11 8.30
CA MET A 209 -7.61 34.34 7.79
C MET A 209 -6.69 34.05 6.60
N ASN A 210 -5.72 33.16 6.76
CA ASN A 210 -4.75 32.84 5.72
C ASN A 210 -5.43 32.31 4.45
N LEU A 211 -6.45 31.46 4.62
CA LEU A 211 -7.20 30.91 3.50
C LEU A 211 -8.00 31.98 2.75
N ARG A 212 -8.53 33.00 3.44
CA ARG A 212 -9.22 34.14 2.81
C ARG A 212 -8.25 35.05 2.07
N GLU A 213 -7.08 35.32 2.63
CA GLU A 213 -6.02 36.09 1.96
C GLU A 213 -5.58 35.44 0.65
N LEU A 214 -5.49 34.10 0.60
CA LEU A 214 -5.13 33.35 -0.60
C LEU A 214 -6.24 33.28 -1.66
N GLN A 215 -7.45 33.73 -1.35
CA GLN A 215 -8.59 33.77 -2.27
C GLN A 215 -8.79 35.12 -2.93
N GLY A 216 -8.39 36.22 -2.28
CA GLY A 216 -8.36 37.58 -2.82
C GLY A 216 -7.30 37.76 -3.90
#